data_AF-A0A1Q3QWD6-F1
#
_entry.id   AF-A0A1Q3QWD6-F1
#
_cell.length_a   1.000
_cell.length_b   1.000
_cell.length_c   1.000
_cell.angle_alpha   90.00
_cell.angle_beta   90.00
_cell.angle_gamma   90.00
#
_symmetry.space_group_name_H-M   'P 1'
#
loop_
_entity.id
_entity.type
_entity.pdbx_description
1 polymer ?
#
loop_
_entity_poly.entity_id
_entity_poly.type
_entity_poly.pdbx_seq_one_letter_code
_entity_poly.pdbx_strand_id
1 'polypeptide(L)'
;MKLYRTRNGNYIVDQNACYRVEEDSWDALIAREDLDEYCRSVVKGGRKVEAFAEASVLAPIESQEVWASGVTYYRSRSARIEESKDAGGGDFYDRVYSAPRPELFFKATGRRVVGPNDKVRIRSDAKWSVPEPELTLLISPKGKITGYTIGNDMSSRDIEGENPLYLPQAKVYDGSCALGPCIFVSSSPLPAETGIGIEILRGGEAAFSGTTALTELKRDPQTLADFLYRDNSFPHGSFLMTGTGIVPPDSFTLAGGDRISITIAPIGVLTNEVA
;
A
#
# COMPACT_ATOMS: atom_id res chain seq x y z
N MET A 1 -10.90 -2.15 14.51
CA MET A 1 -9.94 -1.41 15.37
C MET A 1 -8.77 -0.95 14.50
N LYS A 2 -8.09 0.14 14.86
CA LYS A 2 -6.92 0.65 14.13
C LYS A 2 -5.66 0.52 14.98
N LEU A 3 -4.67 -0.20 14.49
CA LEU A 3 -3.39 -0.40 15.14
C LEU A 3 -2.34 0.56 14.55
N TYR A 4 -1.80 1.42 15.40
CA TYR A 4 -0.81 2.44 15.06
C TYR A 4 0.55 2.07 15.63
N ARG A 5 1.58 2.23 14.80
CA ARG A 5 2.98 2.27 15.23
C ARG A 5 3.39 3.74 15.38
N THR A 6 3.99 4.09 16.50
CA THR A 6 4.46 5.46 16.74
C THR A 6 5.86 5.45 17.35
N ARG A 7 6.53 6.61 17.35
CA ARG A 7 7.83 6.77 18.04
C ARG A 7 7.78 6.49 19.54
N ASN A 8 6.61 6.62 20.15
CA ASN A 8 6.41 6.40 21.60
C ASN A 8 5.75 5.04 21.90
N GLY A 9 5.67 4.18 20.89
CA GLY A 9 5.15 2.83 20.97
C GLY A 9 3.89 2.58 20.15
N ASN A 10 3.28 1.44 20.39
CA ASN A 10 2.16 0.88 19.66
C ASN A 10 0.84 1.17 20.38
N TYR A 11 -0.18 1.55 19.61
CA TYR A 11 -1.48 1.96 20.12
C TYR A 11 -2.62 1.37 19.30
N ILE A 12 -3.70 0.98 19.98
CA ILE A 12 -4.97 0.63 19.35
C ILE A 12 -5.93 1.79 19.54
N VAL A 13 -6.55 2.22 18.46
CA VAL A 13 -7.68 3.15 18.48
C VAL A 13 -8.96 2.39 18.14
N ASP A 14 -9.93 2.45 19.04
CA ASP A 14 -11.26 1.87 18.87
C ASP A 14 -12.34 2.84 19.39
N GLN A 15 -13.33 3.16 18.55
CA GLN A 15 -14.42 4.11 18.86
C GLN A 15 -13.91 5.44 19.49
N ASN A 16 -12.83 6.00 18.94
CA ASN A 16 -12.14 7.21 19.41
C ASN A 16 -11.44 7.10 20.79
N ALA A 17 -11.36 5.91 21.38
CA ALA A 17 -10.54 5.66 22.56
C ALA A 17 -9.19 5.06 22.17
N CYS A 18 -8.12 5.49 22.86
CA CYS A 18 -6.76 5.04 22.64
C CYS A 18 -6.33 4.07 23.76
N TYR A 19 -5.65 2.99 23.39
CA TYR A 19 -5.14 1.95 24.29
C TYR A 19 -3.67 1.67 23.93
N ARG A 20 -2.78 1.64 24.93
CA ARG A 20 -1.38 1.25 24.72
C ARG A 20 -1.30 -0.27 24.55
N VAL A 21 -0.53 -0.71 23.57
CA VAL A 21 -0.17 -2.12 23.38
C VAL A 21 1.16 -2.39 24.09
N GLU A 22 1.20 -3.39 24.96
CA GLU A 22 2.41 -3.72 25.75
C GLU A 22 3.48 -4.47 24.93
N GLU A 23 3.09 -5.12 23.83
CA GLU A 23 4.06 -5.70 22.90
C GLU A 23 4.84 -4.59 22.20
N ASP A 24 6.12 -4.50 22.53
CA ASP A 24 7.04 -3.50 21.98
C ASP A 24 7.64 -3.94 20.64
N SER A 25 7.74 -5.25 20.37
CA SER A 25 8.19 -5.76 19.07
C SER A 25 7.08 -5.64 18.04
N TRP A 26 7.25 -4.73 17.07
CA TRP A 26 6.29 -4.57 15.99
C TRP A 26 6.20 -5.85 15.14
N ASP A 27 7.35 -6.43 14.79
CA ASP A 27 7.42 -7.69 14.05
C ASP A 27 6.64 -8.82 14.75
N ALA A 28 6.80 -8.98 16.07
CA ALA A 28 6.08 -10.02 16.81
C ALA A 28 4.57 -9.74 16.86
N LEU A 29 4.19 -8.46 16.99
CA LEU A 29 2.80 -8.03 17.06
C LEU A 29 2.04 -8.32 15.76
N ILE A 30 2.59 -7.92 14.61
CA ILE A 30 1.87 -8.04 13.33
C ILE A 30 2.03 -9.41 12.66
N ALA A 31 2.96 -10.24 13.14
CA ALA A 31 3.09 -11.65 12.73
C ALA A 31 2.03 -12.57 13.37
N ARG A 32 1.17 -12.06 14.25
CA ARG A 32 0.13 -12.85 14.95
C ARG A 32 -0.96 -13.33 14.00
N GLU A 33 -1.28 -14.62 14.08
CA GLU A 33 -2.45 -15.20 13.41
C GLU A 33 -3.78 -14.75 14.05
N ASP A 34 -3.72 -14.42 15.35
CA ASP A 34 -4.82 -14.02 16.22
C ASP A 34 -4.81 -12.51 16.50
N LEU A 35 -4.27 -11.71 15.57
CA LEU A 35 -4.09 -10.26 15.77
C LEU A 35 -5.38 -9.54 16.17
N ASP A 36 -6.51 -9.91 15.57
CA ASP A 36 -7.82 -9.35 15.90
C ASP A 36 -8.26 -9.72 17.34
N GLU A 37 -8.16 -10.99 17.73
CA GLU A 37 -8.47 -11.41 19.10
C GLU A 37 -7.57 -10.73 20.13
N TYR A 38 -6.26 -10.65 19.84
CA TYR A 38 -5.29 -9.95 20.67
C TYR A 38 -5.66 -8.49 20.85
N CYS A 39 -5.91 -7.76 19.76
CA CYS A 39 -6.31 -6.34 19.83
C CYS A 39 -7.61 -6.15 20.64
N ARG A 40 -8.61 -7.01 20.47
CA ARG A 40 -9.85 -6.96 21.27
C ARG A 40 -9.59 -7.19 22.75
N SER A 41 -8.66 -8.08 23.10
CA SER A 41 -8.29 -8.36 24.49
C SER A 41 -7.65 -7.12 25.15
N VAL A 42 -6.79 -6.40 24.41
CA VAL A 42 -6.19 -5.14 24.87
C VAL A 42 -7.25 -4.06 25.07
N VAL A 43 -8.20 -3.91 24.15
CA VAL A 43 -9.29 -2.93 24.29
C VAL A 43 -10.20 -3.27 25.49
N LYS A 44 -10.51 -4.56 25.70
CA LYS A 44 -11.41 -5.01 26.77
C LYS A 44 -10.77 -4.92 28.16
N GLY A 45 -9.48 -5.26 28.27
CA GLY A 45 -8.76 -5.31 29.55
C GLY A 45 -7.92 -4.07 29.85
N GLY A 46 -7.60 -3.27 28.84
CA GLY A 46 -6.68 -2.16 28.92
C GLY A 46 -7.32 -0.88 29.47
N ARG A 47 -6.48 -0.04 30.08
CA ARG A 47 -6.87 1.31 30.49
C ARG A 47 -6.73 2.26 29.30
N LYS A 48 -7.74 3.12 29.11
CA LYS A 48 -7.65 4.23 28.15
C LYS A 48 -6.47 5.14 28.49
N VAL A 49 -5.69 5.48 27.48
CA VAL A 49 -4.56 6.39 27.59
C VAL A 49 -4.82 7.66 26.76
N GLU A 50 -3.98 8.68 26.97
CA GLU A 50 -4.00 9.87 26.12
C GLU A 50 -3.68 9.50 24.67
N ALA A 51 -4.24 10.26 23.73
CA ALA A 51 -3.94 10.09 22.32
C ALA A 51 -2.46 10.45 22.04
N PHE A 52 -1.85 9.72 21.11
CA PHE A 52 -0.52 10.05 20.61
C PHE A 52 -0.57 11.25 19.65
N ALA A 53 0.54 11.97 19.49
CA ALA A 53 0.64 13.03 18.51
C ALA A 53 0.68 12.45 17.09
N GLU A 54 -0.10 13.00 16.15
CA GLU A 54 -0.11 12.54 14.75
C GLU A 54 1.27 12.55 14.11
N ALA A 55 2.09 13.57 14.42
CA ALA A 55 3.46 13.69 13.95
C ALA A 55 4.41 12.57 14.45
N SER A 56 3.98 11.75 15.41
CA SER A 56 4.74 10.60 15.94
C SER A 56 4.42 9.29 15.24
N VAL A 57 3.38 9.24 14.39
CA VAL A 57 2.97 8.04 13.64
C VAL A 57 4.07 7.66 12.66
N LEU A 58 4.41 6.38 12.64
CA LEU A 58 5.40 5.79 11.74
C LEU A 58 4.69 4.91 10.69
N ALA A 59 5.41 4.55 9.63
CA ALA A 59 4.95 3.49 8.73
C ALA A 59 4.67 2.21 9.55
N PRO A 60 3.56 1.50 9.30
CA PRO A 60 3.16 0.31 10.05
C PRO A 60 3.99 -0.94 9.66
N ILE A 61 5.29 -0.78 9.43
CA ILE A 61 6.20 -1.82 8.95
C ILE A 61 7.56 -1.71 9.64
N GLU A 62 8.22 -2.85 9.82
CA GLU A 62 9.57 -2.94 10.36
C GLU A 62 10.43 -3.87 9.51
N SER A 63 10.48 -5.18 9.81
CA SER A 63 11.31 -6.12 9.05
C SER A 63 10.59 -6.78 7.87
N GLN A 64 9.29 -6.52 7.71
CA GLN A 64 8.50 -7.13 6.64
C GLN A 64 8.96 -6.66 5.26
N GLU A 65 8.69 -7.52 4.29
CA GLU A 65 8.76 -7.18 2.88
C GLU A 65 7.42 -6.62 2.41
N VAL A 66 7.48 -5.68 1.47
CA VAL A 66 6.34 -5.22 0.69
C VAL A 66 6.45 -5.81 -0.71
N TRP A 67 5.39 -6.50 -1.11
CA TRP A 67 5.16 -6.99 -2.46
C TRP A 67 3.96 -6.25 -3.06
N ALA A 68 3.81 -6.32 -4.38
CA ALA A 68 2.69 -5.73 -5.08
C ALA A 68 2.24 -6.62 -6.24
N SER A 69 0.96 -6.49 -6.59
CA SER A 69 0.35 -7.15 -7.74
C SER A 69 -0.13 -6.11 -8.74
N GLY A 70 0.45 -6.12 -9.94
CA GLY A 70 -0.04 -5.26 -11.03
C GLY A 70 -1.22 -5.87 -11.80
N VAL A 71 -1.80 -5.06 -12.67
CA VAL A 71 -2.83 -5.47 -13.65
C VAL A 71 -4.04 -6.17 -13.01
N THR A 72 -4.47 -5.68 -11.84
CA THR A 72 -5.63 -6.22 -11.11
C THR A 72 -6.93 -5.47 -11.38
N TYR A 73 -6.85 -4.29 -11.98
CA TYR A 73 -7.96 -3.45 -12.43
C TYR A 73 -7.95 -3.27 -13.95
N TYR A 74 -9.13 -3.13 -14.55
CA TYR A 74 -9.26 -2.90 -16.00
C TYR A 74 -8.52 -1.64 -16.47
N ARG A 75 -8.66 -0.53 -15.74
CA ARG A 75 -8.02 0.75 -16.09
C ARG A 75 -6.50 0.67 -16.06
N SER A 76 -5.94 -0.01 -15.05
CA SER A 76 -4.50 -0.25 -14.94
C SER A 76 -3.97 -1.08 -16.11
N ARG A 77 -4.67 -2.18 -16.47
CA ARG A 77 -4.35 -2.96 -17.67
C ARG A 77 -4.27 -2.08 -18.93
N SER A 78 -5.31 -1.29 -19.19
CA SER A 78 -5.39 -0.48 -20.40
C SER A 78 -4.26 0.55 -20.49
N ALA A 79 -3.93 1.20 -19.37
CA ALA A 79 -2.81 2.14 -19.30
C ALA A 79 -1.48 1.45 -19.61
N ARG A 80 -1.20 0.28 -19.01
CA ARG A 80 0.08 -0.43 -19.24
C ARG A 80 0.25 -0.93 -20.68
N ILE A 81 -0.86 -1.34 -21.31
CA ILE A 81 -0.84 -1.69 -22.73
C ILE A 81 -0.46 -0.45 -23.57
N GLU A 82 -1.02 0.71 -23.25
CA GLU A 82 -0.74 1.97 -23.95
C GLU A 82 0.70 2.44 -23.77
N GLU A 83 1.19 2.44 -22.54
CA GLU A 83 2.56 2.83 -22.16
C GLU A 83 3.62 1.96 -22.87
N SER A 84 3.31 0.70 -23.18
CA SER A 84 4.25 -0.28 -23.75
C SER A 84 4.03 -0.58 -25.23
N LYS A 85 3.17 0.18 -25.92
CA LYS A 85 2.84 -0.01 -27.35
C LYS A 85 4.09 -0.06 -28.23
N ASP A 86 5.01 0.87 -28.04
CA ASP A 86 6.21 1.02 -28.88
C ASP A 86 7.28 -0.04 -28.58
N ALA A 87 7.27 -0.61 -27.36
CA ALA A 87 8.19 -1.65 -26.92
C ALA A 87 7.70 -3.08 -27.25
N GLY A 88 6.52 -3.23 -27.87
CA GLY A 88 5.88 -4.53 -28.09
C GLY A 88 5.38 -5.20 -26.80
N GLY A 89 5.30 -4.45 -25.69
CA GLY A 89 4.97 -4.97 -24.37
C GLY A 89 3.47 -5.17 -24.10
N GLY A 90 2.60 -4.62 -24.95
CA GLY A 90 1.14 -4.66 -24.75
C GLY A 90 0.53 -6.06 -24.65
N ASP A 91 1.12 -7.08 -25.32
CA ASP A 91 0.65 -8.47 -25.25
C ASP A 91 0.78 -9.08 -23.85
N PHE A 92 1.84 -8.72 -23.10
CA PHE A 92 2.10 -9.34 -21.79
C PHE A 92 1.09 -8.91 -20.73
N TYR A 93 0.76 -7.62 -20.67
CA TYR A 93 -0.21 -7.09 -19.70
C TYR A 93 -1.61 -7.65 -19.94
N ASP A 94 -2.00 -7.84 -21.20
CA ASP A 94 -3.29 -8.46 -21.51
C ASP A 94 -3.32 -9.95 -21.10
N ARG A 95 -2.27 -10.69 -21.45
CA ARG A 95 -2.14 -12.09 -21.09
C ARG A 95 -2.16 -12.30 -19.58
N VAL A 96 -1.46 -11.45 -18.82
CA VAL A 96 -1.47 -11.50 -17.36
C VAL A 96 -2.88 -11.26 -16.82
N TYR A 97 -3.64 -10.30 -17.33
CA TYR A 97 -4.98 -10.00 -16.82
C TYR A 97 -5.94 -11.19 -16.89
N SER A 98 -5.81 -12.04 -17.91
CA SER A 98 -6.67 -13.21 -18.11
C SER A 98 -6.05 -14.51 -17.59
N ALA A 99 -4.78 -14.50 -17.18
CA ALA A 99 -4.08 -15.67 -16.68
C ALA A 99 -4.49 -16.03 -15.23
N PRO A 100 -4.50 -17.33 -14.88
CA PRO A 100 -4.64 -17.78 -13.50
C PRO A 100 -3.51 -17.27 -12.58
N ARG A 101 -2.29 -17.13 -13.11
CA ARG A 101 -1.14 -16.61 -12.38
C ARG A 101 -1.16 -15.07 -12.41
N PRO A 102 -1.24 -14.38 -11.26
CA PRO A 102 -1.10 -12.94 -11.21
C PRO A 102 0.34 -12.49 -11.42
N GLU A 103 0.50 -11.22 -11.80
CA GLU A 103 1.77 -10.54 -11.63
C GLU A 103 2.03 -10.32 -10.15
N LEU A 104 3.25 -10.62 -9.71
CA LEU A 104 3.76 -10.30 -8.39
C LEU A 104 5.17 -9.76 -8.54
N PHE A 105 5.47 -8.65 -7.88
CA PHE A 105 6.81 -8.10 -7.84
C PHE A 105 7.16 -7.61 -6.43
N PHE A 106 8.45 -7.70 -6.11
CA PHE A 106 9.00 -7.13 -4.89
C PHE A 106 9.00 -5.62 -4.98
N LYS A 107 8.41 -4.93 -3.99
CA LYS A 107 8.30 -3.47 -3.97
C LYS A 107 9.31 -2.81 -3.05
N ALA A 108 9.41 -3.26 -1.81
CA ALA A 108 10.27 -2.62 -0.83
C ALA A 108 10.63 -3.52 0.36
N THR A 109 11.83 -3.33 0.89
CA THR A 109 12.18 -3.66 2.27
C THR A 109 11.61 -2.61 3.20
N GLY A 110 11.28 -2.93 4.46
CA GLY A 110 10.79 -1.94 5.44
C GLY A 110 11.60 -0.63 5.52
N ARG A 111 12.95 -0.69 5.44
CA ARG A 111 13.82 0.52 5.42
C ARG A 111 13.60 1.50 4.26
N ARG A 112 12.89 1.10 3.19
CA ARG A 112 12.56 1.96 2.03
C ARG A 112 11.13 2.50 2.10
N VAL A 113 10.32 1.99 3.03
CA VAL A 113 8.94 2.41 3.21
C VAL A 113 8.91 3.65 4.09
N VAL A 114 8.20 4.68 3.64
CA VAL A 114 8.01 5.92 4.39
C VAL A 114 6.62 5.96 5.03
N GLY A 115 6.52 6.67 6.16
CA GLY A 115 5.27 6.77 6.91
C GLY A 115 4.40 7.95 6.47
N PRO A 116 3.30 8.21 7.18
CA PRO A 116 2.50 9.41 6.99
C PRO A 116 3.34 10.68 7.22
N ASN A 117 3.13 11.67 6.36
CA ASN A 117 3.81 12.98 6.34
C ASN A 117 5.31 12.95 6.03
N ASP A 118 5.89 11.76 5.84
CA ASP A 118 7.25 11.63 5.32
C ASP A 118 7.28 11.84 3.80
N LYS A 119 8.50 11.97 3.27
CA LYS A 119 8.76 12.24 1.86
C LYS A 119 8.84 10.96 1.04
N VAL A 120 7.94 10.81 0.08
CA VAL A 120 8.14 9.88 -1.05
C VAL A 120 9.08 10.53 -2.07
N ARG A 121 9.70 9.74 -2.93
CA ARG A 121 10.66 10.24 -3.92
C ARG A 121 10.25 9.89 -5.34
N ILE A 122 10.80 10.65 -6.27
CA ILE A 122 10.87 10.29 -7.70
C ILE A 122 12.33 10.10 -8.07
N ARG A 123 12.61 9.25 -9.08
CA ARG A 123 13.99 9.02 -9.52
C ARG A 123 14.51 10.22 -10.31
N SER A 124 15.81 10.48 -10.21
CA SER A 124 16.47 11.58 -10.94
C SER A 124 16.53 11.36 -12.45
N ASP A 125 16.43 10.11 -12.90
CA ASP A 125 16.45 9.70 -14.31
C ASP A 125 15.05 9.44 -14.88
N ALA A 126 13.99 9.54 -14.06
CA ALA A 126 12.61 9.40 -14.51
C ALA A 126 12.05 10.75 -14.97
N LYS A 127 11.37 10.73 -16.11
CA LYS A 127 10.65 11.87 -16.70
C LYS A 127 9.15 11.79 -16.43
N TRP A 128 8.65 10.60 -16.11
CA TRP A 128 7.24 10.36 -15.84
C TRP A 128 7.05 9.50 -14.60
N SER A 129 6.65 10.13 -13.49
CA SER A 129 6.41 9.45 -12.23
C SER A 129 4.99 9.68 -11.73
N VAL A 130 4.35 8.62 -11.26
CA VAL A 130 2.97 8.67 -10.74
C VAL A 130 2.85 7.92 -9.42
N PRO A 131 1.94 8.34 -8.52
CA PRO A 131 1.55 7.53 -7.39
C PRO A 131 0.52 6.49 -7.82
N GLU A 132 0.54 5.33 -7.19
CA GLU A 132 -0.47 4.30 -7.36
C GLU A 132 -1.13 4.05 -6.00
N PRO A 133 -2.37 4.54 -5.76
CA PRO A 133 -3.08 4.33 -4.52
C PRO A 133 -3.68 2.92 -4.46
N GLU A 134 -3.35 2.18 -3.42
CA GLU A 134 -3.72 0.76 -3.30
C GLU A 134 -4.23 0.38 -1.92
N LEU A 135 -5.20 -0.54 -1.88
CA LEU A 135 -5.44 -1.33 -0.68
C LEU A 135 -4.22 -2.24 -0.48
N THR A 136 -3.66 -2.25 0.73
CA THR A 136 -2.53 -3.11 1.05
C THR A 136 -2.91 -4.08 2.15
N LEU A 137 -2.67 -5.36 1.91
CA LEU A 137 -2.94 -6.45 2.86
C LEU A 137 -1.80 -6.54 3.87
N LEU A 138 -2.11 -6.73 5.14
CA LEU A 138 -1.19 -7.34 6.11
C LEU A 138 -1.43 -8.85 6.08
N ILE A 139 -0.38 -9.61 5.83
CA ILE A 139 -0.44 -11.07 5.75
C ILE A 139 0.49 -11.68 6.81
N SER A 140 -0.04 -12.59 7.62
CA SER A 140 0.71 -13.31 8.65
C SER A 140 1.74 -14.28 8.04
N PRO A 141 2.67 -14.85 8.83
CA PRO A 141 3.61 -15.86 8.36
C PRO A 141 2.95 -17.10 7.75
N LYS A 142 1.70 -17.42 8.11
CA LYS A 142 0.95 -18.55 7.52
C LYS A 142 0.10 -18.17 6.30
N GLY A 143 0.24 -16.96 5.76
CA GLY A 143 -0.50 -16.52 4.57
C GLY A 143 -1.93 -16.05 4.86
N LYS A 144 -2.29 -15.82 6.13
CA LYS A 144 -3.62 -15.32 6.52
C LYS A 144 -3.63 -13.80 6.45
N ILE A 145 -4.64 -13.22 5.80
CA ILE A 145 -4.88 -11.77 5.84
C ILE A 145 -5.39 -11.41 7.24
N THR A 146 -4.67 -10.54 7.95
CA THR A 146 -4.98 -10.14 9.34
C THR A 146 -5.31 -8.66 9.49
N GLY A 147 -5.13 -7.88 8.42
CA GLY A 147 -5.53 -6.49 8.39
C GLY A 147 -5.24 -5.82 7.05
N TYR A 148 -5.52 -4.53 7.02
CA TYR A 148 -5.42 -3.70 5.82
C TYR A 148 -4.76 -2.37 6.15
N THR A 149 -3.96 -1.83 5.24
CA THR A 149 -3.42 -0.47 5.31
C THR A 149 -3.55 0.20 3.94
N ILE A 150 -3.23 1.50 3.85
CA ILE A 150 -3.16 2.21 2.58
C ILE A 150 -1.72 2.11 2.08
N GLY A 151 -1.57 1.80 0.79
CA GLY A 151 -0.29 1.78 0.10
C GLY A 151 -0.20 2.85 -0.98
N ASN A 152 1.00 3.39 -1.14
CA ASN A 152 1.38 4.20 -2.30
C ASN A 152 2.57 3.54 -3.01
N ASP A 153 2.31 2.94 -4.18
CA ASP A 153 3.34 2.39 -5.06
C ASP A 153 3.83 3.46 -6.05
N MET A 154 4.89 4.19 -5.66
CA MET A 154 5.49 5.21 -6.53
C MET A 154 6.17 4.53 -7.72
N SER A 155 5.84 4.99 -8.92
CA SER A 155 6.20 4.30 -10.16
C SER A 155 6.80 5.26 -11.18
N SER A 156 8.00 4.95 -11.67
CA SER A 156 8.63 5.63 -12.82
C SER A 156 8.16 4.97 -14.12
N ARG A 157 7.07 5.52 -14.69
CA ARG A 157 6.29 4.92 -15.79
C ARG A 157 7.04 4.89 -17.10
N ASP A 158 7.86 5.91 -17.36
CA ASP A 158 8.70 5.96 -18.54
C ASP A 158 9.74 4.83 -18.53
N ILE A 159 10.38 4.57 -17.39
CA ILE A 159 11.34 3.47 -17.24
C ILE A 159 10.66 2.11 -17.41
N GLU A 160 9.47 1.92 -16.82
CA GLU A 160 8.69 0.68 -16.96
C GLU A 160 8.22 0.45 -18.40
N GLY A 161 7.69 1.49 -19.04
CA GLY A 161 7.18 1.45 -20.42
C GLY A 161 8.27 1.23 -21.47
N GLU A 162 9.50 1.69 -21.21
CA GLU A 162 10.64 1.48 -22.11
C GLU A 162 10.99 -0.01 -22.25
N ASN A 163 11.04 -0.73 -21.13
CA ASN A 163 11.31 -2.16 -21.15
C ASN A 163 10.76 -2.83 -19.87
N PRO A 164 9.94 -3.89 -19.98
CA PRO A 164 9.40 -4.58 -18.79
C PRO A 164 10.50 -5.15 -17.87
N LEU A 165 11.71 -5.40 -18.38
CA LEU A 165 12.85 -5.84 -17.56
C LEU A 165 13.40 -4.72 -16.65
N TYR A 166 13.00 -3.47 -16.85
CA TYR A 166 13.36 -2.34 -16.00
C TYR A 166 12.37 -2.11 -14.85
N LEU A 167 11.29 -2.91 -14.76
CA LEU A 167 10.31 -2.83 -13.68
C LEU A 167 10.95 -2.77 -12.27
N PRO A 168 11.99 -3.58 -11.92
CA PRO A 168 12.63 -3.45 -10.61
C PRO A 168 13.22 -2.06 -10.36
N GLN A 169 13.78 -1.40 -11.38
CA GLN A 169 14.35 -0.05 -11.26
C GLN A 169 13.25 1.01 -11.15
N ALA A 170 12.15 0.82 -11.87
CA ALA A 170 10.98 1.69 -11.87
C ALA A 170 10.16 1.63 -10.57
N LYS A 171 10.27 0.53 -9.81
CA LYS A 171 9.48 0.28 -8.59
C LYS A 171 10.32 0.30 -7.31
N VAL A 172 11.60 -0.06 -7.34
CA VAL A 172 12.42 -0.24 -6.13
C VAL A 172 13.52 0.81 -6.04
N TYR A 173 13.30 1.84 -5.22
CA TYR A 173 14.27 2.88 -4.89
C TYR A 173 13.92 3.50 -3.53
N ASP A 174 14.81 4.33 -2.97
CA ASP A 174 14.57 4.95 -1.66
C ASP A 174 13.35 5.88 -1.73
N GLY A 175 12.38 5.71 -0.82
CA GLY A 175 11.14 6.49 -0.83
C GLY A 175 10.16 6.14 -1.94
N SER A 176 10.31 4.98 -2.59
CA SER A 176 9.38 4.52 -3.64
C SER A 176 8.07 3.94 -3.09
N CYS A 177 7.97 3.73 -1.78
CA CYS A 177 6.85 3.05 -1.13
C CYS A 177 6.43 3.82 0.11
N ALA A 178 5.12 4.03 0.29
CA ALA A 178 4.57 4.52 1.56
C ALA A 178 3.45 3.59 2.04
N LEU A 179 3.35 3.42 3.37
CA LEU A 179 2.29 2.65 4.03
C LEU A 179 1.72 3.45 5.21
N GLY A 180 0.42 3.37 5.45
CA GLY A 180 -0.19 3.95 6.64
C GLY A 180 -1.66 4.36 6.49
N PRO A 181 -2.17 5.23 7.38
CA PRO A 181 -1.52 5.70 8.61
C PRO A 181 -1.51 4.66 9.74
N CYS A 182 -2.24 3.57 9.57
CA CYS A 182 -2.37 2.48 10.54
C CYS A 182 -2.68 1.16 9.84
N ILE A 183 -2.72 0.08 10.60
CA ILE A 183 -3.32 -1.18 10.18
C ILE A 183 -4.75 -1.20 10.70
N PHE A 184 -5.72 -1.22 9.79
CA PHE A 184 -7.08 -1.61 10.12
C PHE A 184 -7.13 -3.13 10.34
N VAL A 185 -7.25 -3.52 11.60
CA VAL A 185 -7.24 -4.94 12.00
C VAL A 185 -8.60 -5.55 11.71
N SER A 186 -8.61 -6.57 10.85
CA SER A 186 -9.79 -7.34 10.46
C SER A 186 -9.36 -8.66 9.83
N SER A 187 -9.95 -9.77 10.27
CA SER A 187 -9.82 -11.07 9.60
C SER A 187 -10.85 -11.27 8.47
N SER A 188 -11.83 -10.38 8.37
CA SER A 188 -12.85 -10.42 7.33
C SER A 188 -12.48 -9.49 6.17
N PRO A 189 -12.78 -9.88 4.91
CA PRO A 189 -12.66 -8.99 3.76
C PRO A 189 -13.38 -7.66 3.98
N LEU A 190 -12.79 -6.58 3.47
CA LEU A 190 -13.50 -5.32 3.37
C LEU A 190 -14.66 -5.44 2.38
N PRO A 191 -15.76 -4.70 2.59
CA PRO A 191 -16.86 -4.68 1.62
C PRO A 191 -16.39 -4.22 0.24
N ALA A 192 -16.93 -4.81 -0.83
CA ALA A 192 -16.49 -4.55 -2.19
C ALA A 192 -16.72 -3.08 -2.59
N GLU A 193 -17.75 -2.44 -2.05
CA GLU A 193 -18.07 -1.02 -2.23
C GLU A 193 -17.09 -0.07 -1.54
N THR A 194 -16.09 -0.58 -0.80
CA THR A 194 -15.08 0.25 -0.14
C THR A 194 -14.35 1.08 -1.20
N GLY A 195 -14.48 2.40 -1.10
CA GLY A 195 -13.83 3.34 -1.99
C GLY A 195 -12.35 3.56 -1.65
N ILE A 196 -11.57 3.77 -2.71
CA ILE A 196 -10.19 4.27 -2.65
C ILE A 196 -10.19 5.62 -3.38
N GLY A 197 -9.72 6.67 -2.71
CA GLY A 197 -9.60 8.01 -3.29
C GLY A 197 -8.17 8.52 -3.25
N ILE A 198 -7.81 9.36 -4.21
CA ILE A 198 -6.54 10.11 -4.22
C ILE A 198 -6.79 11.57 -4.58
N GLU A 199 -6.07 12.46 -3.90
CA GLU A 199 -5.95 13.87 -4.23
C GLU A 199 -4.46 14.23 -4.28
N ILE A 200 -4.07 15.00 -5.29
CA ILE A 200 -2.71 15.53 -5.43
C ILE A 200 -2.80 17.04 -5.53
N LEU A 201 -2.13 17.73 -4.61
CA LEU A 201 -2.01 19.18 -4.60
C LEU A 201 -0.61 19.60 -5.06
N ARG A 202 -0.53 20.59 -5.95
CA ARG A 202 0.71 21.23 -6.40
C ARG A 202 0.68 22.70 -6.03
N GLY A 203 1.58 23.13 -5.15
CA GLY A 203 1.60 24.51 -4.66
C GLY A 203 0.30 24.94 -3.96
N GLY A 204 -0.43 23.97 -3.37
CA GLY A 204 -1.73 24.20 -2.72
C GLY A 204 -2.95 24.05 -3.63
N GLU A 205 -2.78 23.98 -4.95
CA GLU A 205 -3.86 23.84 -5.92
C GLU A 205 -4.05 22.37 -6.34
N ALA A 206 -5.29 21.98 -6.66
CA ALA A 206 -5.58 20.62 -7.10
C ALA A 206 -4.94 20.33 -8.48
N ALA A 207 -3.98 19.40 -8.50
CA ALA A 207 -3.31 18.95 -9.72
C ALA A 207 -3.97 17.70 -10.31
N PHE A 208 -4.46 16.80 -9.45
CA PHE A 208 -5.18 15.59 -9.86
C PHE A 208 -6.06 15.09 -8.71
N SER A 209 -7.21 14.50 -9.06
CA SER A 209 -7.99 13.70 -8.13
C SER A 209 -8.64 12.51 -8.84
N GLY A 210 -8.88 11.44 -8.10
CA GLY A 210 -9.48 10.23 -8.64
C GLY A 210 -10.06 9.33 -7.57
N THR A 211 -11.01 8.49 -7.96
CA THR A 211 -11.64 7.50 -7.08
C THR A 211 -11.84 6.18 -7.80
N THR A 212 -11.78 5.08 -7.06
CA THR A 212 -12.19 3.74 -7.49
C THR A 212 -12.82 3.01 -6.29
N ALA A 213 -13.25 1.77 -6.48
CA ALA A 213 -13.77 0.92 -5.41
C ALA A 213 -13.22 -0.50 -5.56
N LEU A 214 -13.27 -1.29 -4.48
CA LEU A 214 -12.84 -2.69 -4.53
C LEU A 214 -13.70 -3.57 -5.45
N THR A 215 -14.91 -3.13 -5.82
CA THR A 215 -15.76 -3.80 -6.83
C THR A 215 -15.07 -3.90 -8.19
N GLU A 216 -14.15 -2.98 -8.50
CA GLU A 216 -13.39 -2.96 -9.76
C GLU A 216 -12.14 -3.85 -9.71
N LEU A 217 -11.78 -4.37 -8.53
CA LEU A 217 -10.67 -5.30 -8.36
C LEU A 217 -11.08 -6.67 -8.91
N LYS A 218 -10.49 -7.07 -10.03
CA LYS A 218 -10.83 -8.34 -10.69
C LYS A 218 -10.36 -9.55 -9.89
N ARG A 219 -9.24 -9.41 -9.18
CA ARG A 219 -8.59 -10.51 -8.47
C ARG A 219 -8.98 -10.51 -7.01
N ASP A 220 -9.44 -11.66 -6.55
CA ASP A 220 -9.67 -11.90 -5.13
C ASP A 220 -8.35 -11.70 -4.33
N PRO A 221 -8.36 -10.89 -3.26
CA PRO A 221 -7.17 -10.64 -2.45
C PRO A 221 -6.54 -11.90 -1.85
N GLN A 222 -7.34 -12.90 -1.45
CA GLN A 222 -6.80 -14.15 -0.90
C GLN A 222 -6.04 -14.91 -1.98
N THR A 223 -6.54 -14.94 -3.22
CA THR A 223 -5.82 -15.53 -4.36
C THR A 223 -4.45 -14.89 -4.56
N LEU A 224 -4.32 -13.56 -4.42
CA LEU A 224 -3.02 -12.88 -4.53
C LEU A 224 -2.05 -13.32 -3.42
N ALA A 225 -2.54 -13.40 -2.17
CA ALA A 225 -1.77 -13.89 -1.03
C ALA A 225 -1.32 -15.35 -1.24
N ASP A 226 -2.20 -16.21 -1.72
CA ASP A 226 -1.92 -17.64 -1.97
C ASP A 226 -0.84 -17.84 -3.03
N PHE A 227 -0.79 -16.99 -4.06
CA PHE A 227 0.29 -17.01 -5.04
C PHE A 227 1.61 -16.46 -4.48
N LEU A 228 1.55 -15.42 -3.64
CA LEU A 228 2.74 -14.85 -3.01
C LEU A 228 3.42 -15.83 -2.05
N TYR A 229 2.65 -16.57 -1.27
CA TYR A 229 3.15 -17.52 -0.26
C TYR A 229 3.46 -18.90 -0.83
N ARG A 230 3.24 -19.12 -2.14
CA ARG A 230 3.55 -20.39 -2.79
C ARG A 230 5.06 -20.53 -2.94
N ASP A 231 5.63 -21.45 -2.16
CA ASP A 231 7.06 -21.74 -2.14
C ASP A 231 7.93 -20.53 -1.75
N ASN A 232 7.35 -19.54 -1.07
CA ASN A 232 8.03 -18.35 -0.59
C ASN A 232 7.57 -18.01 0.84
N SER A 233 8.52 -17.84 1.75
CA SER A 233 8.26 -17.78 3.19
C SER A 233 8.52 -16.40 3.77
N PHE A 234 7.65 -15.97 4.69
CA PHE A 234 7.72 -14.65 5.33
C PHE A 234 7.70 -14.78 6.86
N PRO A 235 8.86 -14.96 7.53
CA PRO A 235 8.91 -15.23 8.97
C PRO A 235 8.23 -14.16 9.85
N HIS A 236 8.20 -12.91 9.40
CA HIS A 236 7.57 -11.78 10.09
C HIS A 236 6.25 -11.34 9.44
N GLY A 237 5.71 -12.14 8.51
CA GLY A 237 4.62 -11.74 7.63
C GLY A 237 5.10 -10.82 6.50
N SER A 238 4.15 -10.35 5.70
CA SER A 238 4.40 -9.47 4.55
C SER A 238 3.28 -8.46 4.36
N PHE A 239 3.58 -7.42 3.60
CA PHE A 239 2.58 -6.54 3.02
C PHE A 239 2.41 -6.85 1.54
N LEU A 240 1.17 -6.86 1.06
CA LEU A 240 0.87 -7.05 -0.37
C LEU A 240 -0.06 -5.95 -0.87
N MET A 241 0.45 -5.06 -1.72
CA MET A 241 -0.35 -4.05 -2.40
C MET A 241 -1.11 -4.71 -3.57
N THR A 242 -2.41 -4.44 -3.67
CA THR A 242 -3.32 -5.23 -4.54
C THR A 242 -3.47 -4.69 -5.96
N GLY A 243 -2.66 -3.73 -6.37
CA GLY A 243 -2.77 -2.97 -7.61
C GLY A 243 -3.69 -1.76 -7.48
N THR A 244 -3.53 -0.81 -8.39
CA THR A 244 -4.36 0.42 -8.42
C THR A 244 -5.42 0.40 -9.53
N GLY A 245 -6.59 0.95 -9.21
CA GLY A 245 -7.64 1.28 -10.19
C GLY A 245 -7.61 2.73 -10.68
N ILE A 246 -6.71 3.56 -10.12
CA ILE A 246 -6.64 4.99 -10.42
C ILE A 246 -5.31 5.27 -11.11
N VAL A 247 -5.40 5.67 -12.38
CA VAL A 247 -4.23 6.05 -13.19
C VAL A 247 -4.42 7.49 -13.65
N PRO A 248 -3.54 8.42 -13.25
CA PRO A 248 -3.51 9.78 -13.80
C PRO A 248 -3.38 9.76 -15.33
N PRO A 249 -3.83 10.81 -16.04
CA PRO A 249 -3.63 10.88 -17.49
C PRO A 249 -2.15 10.97 -17.85
N ASP A 250 -1.76 10.56 -19.06
CA ASP A 250 -0.37 10.53 -19.53
C ASP A 250 0.33 11.91 -19.53
N SER A 251 -0.46 12.99 -19.56
CA SER A 251 0.05 14.36 -19.42
C SER A 251 0.44 14.74 -17.99
N PHE A 252 0.12 13.90 -17.00
CA PHE A 252 0.42 14.12 -15.60
C PHE A 252 1.70 13.40 -15.19
N THR A 253 2.61 14.15 -14.56
CA THR A 253 3.73 13.61 -13.79
C THR A 253 3.83 14.35 -12.46
N LEU A 254 4.23 13.63 -11.42
CA LEU A 254 4.60 14.21 -10.14
C LEU A 254 5.80 15.16 -10.30
N ALA A 255 5.83 16.17 -9.44
CA ALA A 255 6.93 17.10 -9.27
C ALA A 255 7.30 17.22 -7.78
N GLY A 256 8.54 17.62 -7.51
CA GLY A 256 8.97 17.93 -6.14
C GLY A 256 8.06 18.97 -5.49
N GLY A 257 7.65 18.71 -4.25
CA GLY A 257 6.71 19.53 -3.50
C GLY A 257 5.22 19.19 -3.70
N ASP A 258 4.88 18.26 -4.60
CA ASP A 258 3.51 17.75 -4.69
C ASP A 258 3.11 17.04 -3.39
N ARG A 259 1.88 17.27 -2.94
CA ARG A 259 1.30 16.59 -1.76
C ARG A 259 0.26 15.58 -2.23
N ILE A 260 0.50 14.32 -1.95
CA ILE A 260 -0.37 13.19 -2.30
C ILE A 260 -1.15 12.79 -1.05
N SER A 261 -2.48 12.70 -1.15
CA SER A 261 -3.37 12.22 -0.08
C SER A 261 -4.22 11.07 -0.60
N ILE A 262 -4.07 9.87 -0.02
CA ILE A 262 -4.80 8.66 -0.39
C ILE A 262 -5.74 8.29 0.74
N THR A 263 -7.01 8.05 0.43
CA THR A 263 -8.07 7.81 1.42
C THR A 263 -8.72 6.44 1.19
N ILE A 264 -8.84 5.66 2.27
CA ILE A 264 -9.66 4.44 2.35
C ILE A 264 -10.42 4.51 3.68
N ALA A 265 -11.75 4.72 3.63
CA ALA A 265 -12.51 5.20 4.79
C ALA A 265 -12.38 4.37 6.09
N PRO A 266 -12.42 3.02 6.08
CA PRO A 266 -12.18 2.22 7.28
C PRO A 266 -10.78 2.41 7.89
N ILE A 267 -9.80 2.81 7.09
CA ILE A 267 -8.37 2.92 7.47
C ILE A 267 -8.04 4.38 7.85
N GLY A 268 -8.27 5.33 6.95
CA GLY A 268 -7.98 6.75 7.16
C GLY A 268 -7.40 7.41 5.91
N VAL A 269 -6.44 8.29 6.10
CA VAL A 269 -5.74 9.02 5.03
C VAL A 269 -4.23 8.86 5.19
N LEU A 270 -3.56 8.43 4.12
CA LEU A 270 -2.10 8.44 3.99
C LEU A 270 -1.71 9.68 3.18
N THR A 271 -0.95 10.59 3.80
CA THR A 271 -0.45 11.81 3.13
C THR A 271 1.06 11.75 3.02
N ASN A 272 1.62 12.08 1.86
CA ASN A 272 3.06 12.23 1.65
C ASN A 272 3.38 13.46 0.80
N GLU A 273 4.56 14.05 0.99
CA GLU A 273 5.13 15.08 0.10
C GLU A 273 6.14 14.43 -0.84
N VAL A 274 6.20 14.88 -2.10
CA VAL A 274 7.18 14.41 -3.08
C VAL A 274 8.50 15.17 -2.94
N ALA A 275 9.62 14.45 -2.95
CA ALA A 275 10.97 14.99 -2.87
C ALA A 275 11.87 14.55 -4.02
#